data_AF-A0A7K2LYQ1-F1
#
_entry.id   AF-A0A7K2LYQ1-F1
#
_cell.length_a   1.000
_cell.length_b   1.000
_cell.length_c   1.000
_cell.angle_alpha   90.00
_cell.angle_beta   90.00
_cell.angle_gamma   90.00
#
_symmetry.space_group_name_H-M   'P 1'
#
loop_
_entity.id
_entity.type
_entity.pdbx_description
1 polymer ?
#
loop_
_entity_poly.entity_id
_entity_poly.type
_entity_poly.pdbx_seq_one_letter_code
_entity_poly.pdbx_strand_id
1 'polypeptide(L)'
;LGGDLPVLPTTGDVTQTDYAKYAAGFSHDDESASPGYYRVGLDSGIEAELTASTRTGVQRYTFPATDKANVLLDAGQALHQMVSTKVEVLDNRTVRTAITGRGFCQDTLPYTVYTITRFDRPFASYGTWDGSTVTPGSATGSGGAYVRFDTTKDRTVEATTALSYVDAAGAAGNLRAEGGRSFDAVRSAAQRAWERRLEDVRVSGGSDTSRRTFYSALYRSFLAPDVGSDADGRYTGWDQRVHRADGYTYYQNWSLWDTYRTQ
;
A
#
# COMPACT_ATOMS: atom_id res chain seq x y z
N LEU A 1 -6.34 3.03 11.90
CA LEU A 1 -5.73 2.94 10.55
C LEU A 1 -4.87 1.70 10.48
N GLY A 2 -4.83 1.05 9.32
CA GLY A 2 -4.26 -0.29 9.10
C GLY A 2 -2.94 -0.30 8.32
N GLY A 3 -2.09 -1.30 8.52
CA GLY A 3 -0.86 -1.52 7.73
C GLY A 3 0.39 -0.77 8.24
N ASP A 4 1.52 -0.90 7.52
CA ASP A 4 2.80 -0.26 7.85
C ASP A 4 2.89 1.20 7.38
N LEU A 5 2.22 1.55 6.27
CA LEU A 5 2.24 2.89 5.69
C LEU A 5 0.84 3.33 5.26
N PRO A 6 0.02 3.86 6.19
CA PRO A 6 -1.21 4.56 5.82
C PRO A 6 -0.96 5.70 4.82
N VAL A 7 -1.76 5.74 3.76
CA VAL A 7 -1.76 6.82 2.76
C VAL A 7 -3.14 7.45 2.69
N LEU A 8 -3.22 8.77 2.92
CA LEU A 8 -4.49 9.50 3.02
C LEU A 8 -4.54 10.68 2.04
N PRO A 9 -5.51 10.73 1.12
CA PRO A 9 -5.75 11.92 0.31
C PRO A 9 -6.58 12.94 1.10
N THR A 10 -6.20 14.22 1.06
CA THR A 10 -6.92 15.32 1.73
C THR A 10 -6.92 16.59 0.88
N THR A 11 -7.72 17.57 1.27
CA THR A 11 -7.67 18.93 0.69
C THR A 11 -7.41 19.97 1.76
N GLY A 12 -6.79 21.09 1.38
CA GLY A 12 -6.57 22.23 2.27
C GLY A 12 -5.17 22.26 2.87
N ASP A 13 -5.01 23.00 3.96
CA ASP A 13 -3.71 23.17 4.62
C ASP A 13 -3.39 22.03 5.59
N VAL A 14 -2.17 21.51 5.49
CA VAL A 14 -1.65 20.47 6.38
C VAL A 14 -1.00 21.17 7.58
N THR A 15 -1.77 21.39 8.64
CA THR A 15 -1.33 22.15 9.84
C THR A 15 -1.17 21.29 11.08
N GLN A 16 -1.65 20.07 11.05
CA GLN A 16 -1.51 19.04 12.08
C GLN A 16 -1.39 17.66 11.42
N THR A 17 -1.28 16.61 12.21
CA THR A 17 -0.98 15.24 11.73
C THR A 17 -1.85 14.19 12.43
N ASP A 18 -2.79 14.64 13.26
CA ASP A 18 -3.75 13.78 13.92
C ASP A 18 -4.71 13.19 12.88
N TYR A 19 -4.57 11.88 12.65
CA TYR A 19 -5.38 11.14 11.70
C TYR A 19 -6.88 11.25 11.97
N ALA A 20 -7.30 11.42 13.24
CA ALA A 20 -8.71 11.56 13.58
C ALA A 20 -9.31 12.85 13.00
N LYS A 21 -8.48 13.86 12.71
CA LYS A 21 -8.93 15.15 12.18
C LYS A 21 -8.91 15.23 10.66
N TYR A 22 -8.22 14.30 9.99
CA TYR A 22 -8.24 14.17 8.52
C TYR A 22 -8.99 12.93 8.03
N ALA A 23 -9.55 12.14 8.96
CA ALA A 23 -10.46 11.06 8.62
C ALA A 23 -11.64 11.65 7.82
N ALA A 24 -11.87 11.09 6.64
CA ALA A 24 -13.07 11.37 5.86
C ALA A 24 -14.09 10.25 6.13
N GLY A 25 -15.35 10.65 6.31
CA GLY A 25 -16.45 9.69 6.27
C GLY A 25 -16.59 9.09 4.88
N PHE A 26 -17.28 7.95 4.81
CA PHE A 26 -17.67 7.29 3.57
C PHE A 26 -18.95 6.48 3.82
N SER A 27 -19.61 6.07 2.74
CA SER A 27 -20.76 5.15 2.77
C SER A 27 -20.47 3.89 1.97
N HIS A 28 -20.98 2.75 2.43
CA HIS A 28 -20.95 1.49 1.67
C HIS A 28 -21.76 1.58 0.35
N ASP A 29 -22.69 2.54 0.24
CA ASP A 29 -23.41 2.82 -1.01
C ASP A 29 -22.49 3.44 -2.08
N ASP A 30 -21.39 4.07 -1.66
CA ASP A 30 -20.37 4.68 -2.52
C ASP A 30 -19.02 3.96 -2.37
N GLU A 31 -19.07 2.63 -2.20
CA GLU A 31 -17.92 1.75 -2.07
C GLU A 31 -18.08 0.54 -3.02
N SER A 32 -16.97 0.11 -3.63
CA SER A 32 -16.96 -1.10 -4.45
C SER A 32 -15.63 -1.82 -4.35
N ALA A 33 -15.69 -3.15 -4.36
CA ALA A 33 -14.50 -3.99 -4.30
C ALA A 33 -14.66 -5.22 -5.21
N SER A 34 -13.56 -5.65 -5.81
CA SER A 34 -13.45 -6.88 -6.60
C SER A 34 -12.02 -7.41 -6.52
N PRO A 35 -11.75 -8.67 -6.90
CA PRO A 35 -10.39 -9.21 -6.84
C PRO A 35 -9.37 -8.31 -7.58
N GLY A 36 -8.44 -7.72 -6.83
CA GLY A 36 -7.41 -6.82 -7.35
C GLY A 36 -7.82 -5.35 -7.51
N TYR A 37 -8.99 -4.93 -7.05
CA TYR A 37 -9.44 -3.54 -7.14
C TYR A 37 -10.36 -3.14 -5.98
N TYR A 38 -10.15 -1.95 -5.45
CA TYR A 38 -11.02 -1.31 -4.46
C TYR A 38 -11.26 0.15 -4.86
N ARG A 39 -12.45 0.67 -4.59
CA ARG A 39 -12.83 2.07 -4.82
C ARG A 39 -13.78 2.55 -3.75
N VAL A 40 -13.58 3.77 -3.27
CA VAL A 40 -14.45 4.45 -2.31
C VAL A 40 -14.53 5.93 -2.63
N GLY A 41 -15.74 6.49 -2.56
CA GLY A 41 -15.93 7.93 -2.49
C GLY A 41 -15.94 8.41 -1.04
N LEU A 42 -15.17 9.47 -0.77
CA LEU A 42 -15.03 10.07 0.55
C LEU A 42 -15.93 11.31 0.64
N ASP A 43 -16.48 11.57 1.83
CA ASP A 43 -17.32 12.77 2.10
C ASP A 43 -16.59 14.10 1.82
N SER A 44 -15.26 14.06 1.74
CA SER A 44 -14.40 15.17 1.30
C SER A 44 -14.54 15.52 -0.19
N GLY A 45 -15.29 14.72 -0.97
CA GLY A 45 -15.42 14.85 -2.42
C GLY A 45 -14.25 14.23 -3.20
N ILE A 46 -13.38 13.47 -2.53
CA ILE A 46 -12.27 12.74 -3.14
C ILE A 46 -12.74 11.31 -3.44
N GLU A 47 -12.48 10.82 -4.64
CA GLU A 47 -12.57 9.40 -4.95
C GLU A 47 -11.18 8.75 -4.81
N ALA A 48 -11.10 7.65 -4.09
CA ALA A 48 -9.88 6.87 -3.92
C ALA A 48 -10.05 5.48 -4.54
N GLU A 49 -9.12 5.11 -5.41
CA GLU A 49 -9.08 3.83 -6.09
C GLU A 49 -7.73 3.14 -5.85
N LEU A 50 -7.76 1.84 -5.61
CA LEU A 50 -6.59 1.04 -5.25
C LEU A 50 -6.53 -0.22 -6.10
N THR A 51 -5.33 -0.58 -6.55
CA THR A 51 -5.00 -1.87 -7.15
C THR A 51 -3.57 -2.27 -6.73
N ALA A 52 -3.12 -3.46 -7.12
CA ALA A 52 -1.81 -3.96 -6.72
C ALA A 52 -1.19 -4.89 -7.77
N SER A 53 0.14 -4.93 -7.77
CA SER A 53 0.96 -6.03 -8.30
C SER A 53 1.46 -6.91 -7.14
N THR A 54 2.43 -7.79 -7.39
CA THR A 54 2.99 -8.67 -6.35
C THR A 54 3.68 -7.88 -5.23
N ARG A 55 4.41 -6.80 -5.57
CA ARG A 55 5.26 -6.04 -4.62
C ARG A 55 4.98 -4.54 -4.61
N THR A 56 3.94 -4.10 -5.33
CA THR A 56 3.56 -2.69 -5.40
C THR A 56 2.06 -2.50 -5.21
N GLY A 57 1.70 -1.46 -4.46
CA GLY A 57 0.34 -0.92 -4.44
C GLY A 57 0.27 0.30 -5.36
N VAL A 58 -0.79 0.39 -6.16
CA VAL A 58 -1.05 1.54 -7.04
C VAL A 58 -2.34 2.20 -6.62
N GLN A 59 -2.25 3.49 -6.35
CA GLN A 59 -3.34 4.34 -5.91
C GLN A 59 -3.67 5.34 -7.00
N ARG A 60 -4.96 5.61 -7.19
CA ARG A 60 -5.47 6.72 -8.00
C ARG A 60 -6.43 7.53 -7.14
N TYR A 61 -6.22 8.84 -7.08
CA TYR A 61 -7.06 9.77 -6.36
C TYR A 61 -7.66 10.76 -7.33
N THR A 62 -8.98 10.90 -7.35
CA THR A 62 -9.66 11.96 -8.11
C THR A 62 -10.13 13.02 -7.12
N PHE A 63 -9.46 14.18 -7.13
CA PHE A 63 -9.74 15.28 -6.21
C PHE A 63 -10.81 16.23 -6.77
N PRO A 64 -11.48 17.03 -5.91
CA PRO A 64 -12.16 18.23 -6.36
C PRO A 64 -11.16 19.22 -7.01
N ALA A 65 -11.67 20.21 -7.74
CA ALA A 65 -10.82 21.26 -8.29
C ALA A 65 -10.26 22.14 -7.16
N THR A 66 -8.95 22.05 -6.90
CA THR A 66 -8.26 22.80 -5.84
C THR A 66 -6.77 22.94 -6.15
N ASP A 67 -6.12 23.96 -5.60
CA ASP A 67 -4.66 24.11 -5.59
C ASP A 67 -4.00 23.47 -4.34
N LYS A 68 -4.81 22.85 -3.48
CA LYS A 68 -4.41 22.27 -2.20
C LYS A 68 -4.82 20.81 -2.06
N ALA A 69 -4.69 20.01 -3.12
CA ALA A 69 -4.84 18.56 -3.03
C ALA A 69 -3.58 17.96 -2.41
N ASN A 70 -3.71 17.18 -1.33
CA ASN A 70 -2.58 16.58 -0.64
C ASN A 70 -2.68 15.06 -0.62
N VAL A 71 -1.54 14.40 -0.65
CA VAL A 71 -1.39 12.99 -0.27
C VAL A 71 -0.45 12.90 0.91
N LEU A 72 -0.94 12.33 2.01
CA LEU A 72 -0.22 12.15 3.26
C LEU A 72 0.30 10.72 3.32
N LEU A 73 1.60 10.55 3.58
CA LEU A 73 2.26 9.27 3.81
C LEU A 73 2.66 9.20 5.27
N ASP A 74 1.86 8.50 6.08
CA ASP A 74 2.07 8.39 7.52
C ASP A 74 2.89 7.14 7.83
N ALA A 75 4.20 7.32 8.01
CA ALA A 75 5.06 6.23 8.45
C ALA A 75 4.95 5.99 9.97
N GLY A 76 4.38 6.96 10.69
CA GLY A 76 4.30 7.05 12.13
C GLY A 76 3.07 6.39 12.74
N GLN A 77 2.29 5.65 11.95
CA GLN A 77 1.09 4.98 12.41
C GLN A 77 0.98 3.56 11.85
N ALA A 78 0.84 2.58 12.74
CA ALA A 78 0.62 1.19 12.37
C ALA A 78 -0.32 0.47 13.35
N LEU A 79 -0.82 -0.71 12.98
CA LEU A 79 -1.60 -1.59 13.87
C LEU A 79 -0.74 -2.35 14.88
N HIS A 80 0.57 -2.38 14.65
CA HIS A 80 1.53 -3.11 15.46
C HIS A 80 2.44 -2.13 16.19
N GLN A 81 3.23 -2.63 17.14
CA GLN A 81 4.14 -1.77 17.91
C GLN A 81 5.23 -1.22 16.98
N MET A 82 5.30 0.10 16.87
CA MET A 82 6.38 0.76 16.14
C MET A 82 7.61 0.96 17.01
N VAL A 83 8.78 0.85 16.39
CA VAL A 83 10.09 1.03 17.02
C VAL A 83 10.77 2.30 16.51
N SER A 84 10.86 2.46 15.19
CA SER A 84 11.45 3.64 14.57
C SER A 84 10.99 3.81 13.13
N THR A 85 11.01 5.04 12.66
CA THR A 85 10.48 5.43 11.36
C THR A 85 11.38 6.50 10.76
N LYS A 86 11.53 6.46 9.43
CA LYS A 86 12.26 7.47 8.66
C LYS A 86 11.52 7.74 7.36
N VAL A 87 11.40 9.01 7.01
CA VAL A 87 10.80 9.46 5.76
C VAL A 87 11.74 10.44 5.07
N GLU A 88 11.90 10.28 3.76
CA GLU A 88 12.78 11.08 2.92
C GLU A 88 12.08 11.43 1.59
N VAL A 89 11.91 12.72 1.32
CA VAL A 89 11.52 13.23 0.00
C VAL A 89 12.78 13.27 -0.86
N LEU A 90 12.88 12.38 -1.84
CA LEU A 90 14.11 12.18 -2.62
C LEU A 90 14.21 13.15 -3.80
N ASP A 91 13.08 13.47 -4.40
CA ASP A 91 12.94 14.40 -5.52
C ASP A 91 11.51 14.94 -5.57
N ASN A 92 11.16 15.67 -6.63
CA ASN A 92 9.82 16.26 -6.77
C ASN A 92 8.71 15.25 -7.13
N ARG A 93 8.97 13.94 -7.15
CA ARG A 93 8.00 12.87 -7.44
C ARG A 93 8.11 11.66 -6.52
N THR A 94 9.09 11.60 -5.63
CA THR A 94 9.46 10.36 -4.96
C THR A 94 9.67 10.57 -3.46
N VAL A 95 8.99 9.75 -2.66
CA VAL A 95 9.13 9.67 -1.21
C VAL A 95 9.58 8.26 -0.84
N ARG A 96 10.57 8.14 0.05
CA ARG A 96 11.03 6.87 0.62
C ARG A 96 10.68 6.82 2.09
N THR A 97 10.27 5.64 2.58
CA THR A 97 10.11 5.39 4.01
C THR A 97 10.85 4.14 4.45
N ALA A 98 11.23 4.11 5.73
CA ALA A 98 11.65 2.92 6.44
C ALA A 98 10.86 2.86 7.75
N ILE A 99 10.11 1.78 7.95
CA ILE A 99 9.23 1.59 9.10
C ILE A 99 9.70 0.33 9.82
N THR A 100 10.19 0.49 11.04
CA THR A 100 10.60 -0.63 11.89
C THR A 100 9.56 -0.85 12.95
N GLY A 101 9.00 -2.05 12.98
CA GLY A 101 8.01 -2.46 13.95
C GLY A 101 8.31 -3.82 14.56
N ARG A 102 7.44 -4.25 15.46
CA ARG A 102 7.40 -5.62 16.01
C ARG A 102 6.09 -6.27 15.64
N GLY A 103 6.08 -7.59 15.49
CA GLY A 103 4.89 -8.36 15.19
C GLY A 103 3.82 -8.27 16.28
N PHE A 104 2.61 -8.71 15.94
CA PHE A 104 1.43 -8.63 16.81
C PHE A 104 1.47 -9.62 18.00
N CYS A 105 2.01 -10.83 17.80
CA CYS A 105 2.05 -11.88 18.83
C CYS A 105 3.45 -12.00 19.42
N GLN A 106 3.57 -11.81 20.75
CA GLN A 106 4.81 -11.98 21.54
C GLN A 106 5.93 -10.99 21.15
N ASP A 107 6.99 -10.91 21.97
CA ASP A 107 8.20 -10.09 21.75
C ASP A 107 9.03 -10.59 20.55
N THR A 108 8.42 -10.59 19.36
CA THR A 108 9.10 -10.89 18.10
C THR A 108 10.24 -9.91 17.88
N LEU A 109 11.29 -10.40 17.23
CA LEU A 109 12.40 -9.55 16.82
C LEU A 109 11.87 -8.45 15.87
N PRO A 110 12.42 -7.23 15.95
CA PRO A 110 12.00 -6.16 15.04
C PRO A 110 12.23 -6.54 13.58
N TYR A 111 11.33 -6.08 12.73
CA TYR A 111 11.48 -6.12 11.27
C TYR A 111 11.35 -4.70 10.71
N THR A 112 11.96 -4.47 9.55
CA THR A 112 11.86 -3.18 8.85
C THR A 112 11.23 -3.39 7.49
N VAL A 113 10.20 -2.61 7.19
CA VAL A 113 9.64 -2.46 5.85
C VAL A 113 10.20 -1.20 5.24
N TYR A 114 10.86 -1.34 4.09
CA TYR A 114 11.33 -0.24 3.27
C TYR A 114 10.31 0.01 2.16
N THR A 115 9.90 1.25 1.97
CA THR A 115 9.00 1.62 0.88
C THR A 115 9.56 2.74 0.02
N ILE A 116 9.12 2.78 -1.24
CA ILE A 116 9.34 3.92 -2.13
C ILE A 116 8.05 4.19 -2.89
N THR A 117 7.50 5.39 -2.70
CA THR A 117 6.31 5.89 -3.36
C THR A 117 6.70 6.88 -4.43
N ARG A 118 6.30 6.62 -5.68
CA ARG A 118 6.52 7.49 -6.83
C ARG A 118 5.19 7.94 -7.41
N PHE A 119 5.07 9.24 -7.65
CA PHE A 119 3.89 9.87 -8.22
C PHE A 119 4.02 10.08 -9.73
N ASP A 120 2.90 10.09 -10.44
CA ASP A 120 2.81 10.26 -11.90
C ASP A 120 3.26 11.67 -12.36
N ARG A 121 3.12 12.65 -11.47
CA ARG A 121 3.38 14.07 -11.71
C ARG A 121 4.21 14.69 -10.58
N PRO A 122 4.90 15.82 -10.83
CA PRO A 122 5.66 16.49 -9.79
C PRO A 122 4.75 17.15 -8.74
N PHE A 123 5.23 17.19 -7.51
CA PHE A 123 4.60 17.94 -6.42
C PHE A 123 4.70 19.45 -6.68
N ALA A 124 3.66 20.19 -6.33
CA ALA A 124 3.71 21.65 -6.22
C ALA A 124 4.46 22.09 -4.95
N SER A 125 4.29 21.36 -3.85
CA SER A 125 5.03 21.54 -2.61
C SER A 125 5.05 20.26 -1.78
N TYR A 126 5.91 20.18 -0.78
CA TYR A 126 6.00 19.04 0.13
C TYR A 126 6.42 19.51 1.53
N GLY A 127 6.35 18.61 2.49
CA GLY A 127 6.97 18.76 3.80
C GLY A 127 6.91 17.47 4.59
N THR A 128 7.57 17.45 5.74
CA THR A 128 7.54 16.32 6.67
C THR A 128 6.93 16.74 8.00
N TRP A 129 6.61 15.74 8.82
CA TRP A 129 6.23 15.98 10.21
C TRP A 129 6.92 15.02 11.19
N ASP A 130 6.98 15.46 12.44
CA ASP A 130 7.33 14.66 13.61
C ASP A 130 6.34 14.99 14.74
N GLY A 131 5.67 13.97 15.27
CA GLY A 131 4.51 14.15 16.15
C GLY A 131 3.49 15.10 15.50
N SER A 132 3.11 16.16 16.22
CA SER A 132 2.17 17.19 15.75
C SER A 132 2.82 18.33 14.94
N THR A 133 4.15 18.33 14.79
CA THR A 133 4.89 19.45 14.18
C THR A 133 5.06 19.22 12.69
N VAL A 134 4.40 20.05 11.88
CA VAL A 134 4.54 20.04 10.42
C VAL A 134 5.62 21.04 10.01
N THR A 135 6.57 20.61 9.18
CA THR A 135 7.67 21.44 8.67
C THR A 135 7.61 21.53 7.13
N PRO A 136 7.01 22.58 6.56
CA PRO A 136 6.97 22.80 5.11
C PRO A 136 8.36 22.86 4.49
N GLY A 137 8.54 22.24 3.33
CA GLY A 137 9.81 22.20 2.59
C GLY A 137 10.88 21.27 3.19
N SER A 138 10.64 20.70 4.38
CA SER A 138 11.55 19.69 4.93
C SER A 138 11.50 18.43 4.09
N ALA A 139 12.68 17.88 3.78
CA ALA A 139 12.84 16.66 2.98
C ALA A 139 13.03 15.42 3.84
N THR A 140 13.20 15.55 5.15
CA THR A 140 13.45 14.42 6.06
C THR A 140 12.59 14.52 7.32
N GLY A 141 12.11 13.39 7.83
CA GLY A 141 11.32 13.33 9.05
C GLY A 141 11.21 11.91 9.59
N SER A 142 10.56 11.78 10.73
CA SER A 142 10.29 10.51 11.43
C SER A 142 8.80 10.17 11.44
N GLY A 143 7.89 11.14 11.54
CA GLY A 143 6.45 10.89 11.54
C GLY A 143 5.90 10.55 10.16
N GLY A 144 6.10 11.44 9.19
CA GLY A 144 5.57 11.22 7.84
C GLY A 144 5.93 12.34 6.87
N ALA A 145 5.38 12.26 5.66
CA ALA A 145 5.49 13.30 4.64
C ALA A 145 4.15 13.61 4.00
N TYR A 146 3.94 14.87 3.63
CA TYR A 146 2.85 15.26 2.75
C TYR A 146 3.43 15.79 1.45
N VAL A 147 2.72 15.53 0.36
CA VAL A 147 2.97 16.12 -0.95
C VAL A 147 1.69 16.78 -1.44
N ARG A 148 1.83 17.91 -2.12
CA ARG A 148 0.71 18.73 -2.59
C ARG A 148 0.73 18.85 -4.11
N PHE A 149 -0.45 18.90 -4.71
CA PHE A 149 -0.69 19.04 -6.13
C PHE A 149 -1.72 20.15 -6.40
N ASP A 150 -1.58 20.77 -7.57
CA ASP A 150 -2.65 21.58 -8.17
C ASP A 150 -3.54 20.67 -9.02
N THR A 151 -4.78 20.49 -8.60
CA THR A 151 -5.82 19.69 -9.25
C THR A 151 -6.93 20.56 -9.84
N THR A 152 -6.69 21.87 -10.05
CA THR A 152 -7.70 22.78 -10.63
C THR A 152 -8.12 22.38 -12.05
N LYS A 153 -7.18 21.83 -12.84
CA LYS A 153 -7.40 21.36 -14.21
C LYS A 153 -7.36 19.84 -14.33
N ASP A 154 -6.22 19.24 -13.97
CA ASP A 154 -6.03 17.79 -13.98
C ASP A 154 -6.26 17.23 -12.57
N ARG A 155 -7.42 16.62 -12.36
CA ARG A 155 -7.94 16.24 -11.05
C ARG A 155 -7.42 14.91 -10.50
N THR A 156 -6.79 14.12 -11.34
CA THR A 156 -6.38 12.76 -10.99
C THR A 156 -4.94 12.79 -10.50
N VAL A 157 -4.58 12.04 -9.47
CA VAL A 157 -3.18 11.84 -9.06
C VAL A 157 -2.96 10.35 -8.89
N GLU A 158 -1.93 9.80 -9.52
CA GLU A 158 -1.57 8.39 -9.37
C GLU A 158 -0.26 8.25 -8.58
N ALA A 159 -0.22 7.26 -7.69
CA ALA A 159 0.95 6.93 -6.90
C ALA A 159 1.21 5.41 -6.95
N THR A 160 2.46 5.03 -7.14
CA THR A 160 2.91 3.63 -7.02
C THR A 160 3.84 3.51 -5.83
N THR A 161 3.48 2.68 -4.86
CA THR A 161 4.30 2.37 -3.68
C THR A 161 4.84 0.96 -3.80
N ALA A 162 6.17 0.80 -3.86
CA ALA A 162 6.82 -0.50 -3.78
C ALA A 162 7.35 -0.74 -2.37
N LEU A 163 7.34 -1.99 -1.91
CA LEU A 163 7.86 -2.39 -0.59
C LEU A 163 8.98 -3.43 -0.70
N SER A 164 9.83 -3.51 0.31
CA SER A 164 10.84 -4.56 0.50
C SER A 164 11.07 -4.79 2.00
N TYR A 165 11.24 -6.06 2.39
CA TYR A 165 11.67 -6.44 3.74
C TYR A 165 13.19 -6.56 3.87
N VAL A 166 13.94 -6.26 2.79
CA VAL A 166 15.40 -6.39 2.72
C VAL A 166 16.07 -5.04 2.95
N ASP A 167 15.87 -4.10 2.04
CA ASP A 167 16.47 -2.77 2.08
C ASP A 167 15.80 -1.78 1.12
N ALA A 168 16.19 -0.50 1.21
CA ALA A 168 15.74 0.55 0.32
C ALA A 168 16.08 0.30 -1.16
N ALA A 169 17.19 -0.40 -1.44
CA ALA A 169 17.59 -0.73 -2.82
C ALA A 169 16.66 -1.80 -3.42
N GLY A 170 16.19 -2.74 -2.59
CA GLY A 170 15.19 -3.74 -2.90
C GLY A 170 13.85 -3.12 -3.22
N ALA A 171 13.36 -2.19 -2.39
CA ALA A 171 12.13 -1.45 -2.68
C ALA A 171 12.22 -0.69 -4.01
N ALA A 172 13.35 -0.02 -4.28
CA ALA A 172 13.61 0.62 -5.57
C ALA A 172 13.72 -0.38 -6.73
N GLY A 173 14.26 -1.57 -6.50
CA GLY A 173 14.29 -2.68 -7.45
C GLY A 173 12.90 -3.18 -7.82
N ASN A 174 12.05 -3.37 -6.81
CA ASN A 174 10.64 -3.78 -6.97
C ASN A 174 9.86 -2.71 -7.74
N LEU A 175 10.07 -1.42 -7.44
CA LEU A 175 9.46 -0.32 -8.20
C LEU A 175 9.90 -0.33 -9.68
N ARG A 176 11.18 -0.58 -9.97
CA ARG A 176 11.66 -0.68 -11.36
C ARG A 176 11.10 -1.89 -12.10
N ALA A 177 10.91 -3.00 -11.40
CA ALA A 177 10.43 -4.25 -11.99
C ALA A 177 8.91 -4.22 -12.28
N GLU A 178 8.12 -3.63 -11.39
CA GLU A 178 6.66 -3.75 -11.41
C GLU A 178 5.90 -2.42 -11.57
N GLY A 179 6.57 -1.29 -11.33
CA GLY A 179 5.98 0.06 -11.41
C GLY A 179 6.00 0.66 -12.83
N GLY A 180 5.65 1.95 -12.91
CA GLY A 180 5.70 2.75 -14.14
C GLY A 180 4.57 2.48 -15.16
N ARG A 181 3.66 1.56 -14.85
CA ARG A 181 2.45 1.29 -15.62
C ARG A 181 1.29 2.14 -15.09
N SER A 182 0.34 2.51 -15.95
CA SER A 182 -0.86 3.24 -15.52
C SER A 182 -1.73 2.40 -14.58
N PHE A 183 -2.51 3.07 -13.73
CA PHE A 183 -3.47 2.42 -12.83
C PHE A 183 -4.34 1.37 -13.55
N ASP A 184 -4.97 1.74 -14.67
CA ASP A 184 -5.87 0.84 -15.41
C ASP A 184 -5.14 -0.39 -15.97
N ALA A 185 -3.88 -0.24 -16.37
CA ALA A 185 -3.06 -1.35 -16.85
C ALA A 185 -2.71 -2.35 -15.74
N VAL A 186 -2.45 -1.85 -14.53
CA VAL A 186 -2.22 -2.68 -13.34
C VAL A 186 -3.51 -3.34 -12.88
N ARG A 187 -4.60 -2.58 -12.76
CA ARG A 187 -5.94 -3.09 -12.44
C ARG A 187 -6.36 -4.23 -13.37
N SER A 188 -6.23 -4.02 -14.68
CA SER A 188 -6.58 -5.04 -15.67
C SER A 188 -5.69 -6.28 -15.56
N ALA A 189 -4.41 -6.10 -15.22
CA ALA A 189 -3.50 -7.23 -15.01
C ALA A 189 -3.83 -8.01 -13.74
N ALA A 190 -4.17 -7.32 -12.64
CA ALA A 190 -4.60 -7.91 -11.39
C ALA A 190 -5.90 -8.71 -11.56
N GLN A 191 -6.90 -8.13 -12.23
CA GLN A 191 -8.15 -8.82 -12.54
C GLN A 191 -7.91 -10.10 -13.35
N ARG A 192 -7.07 -10.03 -14.40
CA ARG A 192 -6.72 -11.23 -15.19
C ARG A 192 -5.95 -12.27 -14.39
N ALA A 193 -5.11 -11.86 -13.45
CA ALA A 193 -4.40 -12.78 -12.57
C ALA A 193 -5.37 -13.52 -11.63
N TRP A 194 -6.33 -12.79 -11.06
CA TRP A 194 -7.37 -13.38 -10.24
C TRP A 194 -8.32 -14.29 -11.01
N GLU A 195 -8.74 -13.90 -12.22
CA GLU A 195 -9.59 -14.75 -13.06
C GLU A 195 -8.89 -16.08 -13.33
N ARG A 196 -7.63 -16.06 -13.80
CA ARG A 196 -6.85 -17.28 -14.02
C ARG A 196 -6.76 -18.15 -12.76
N ARG A 197 -6.56 -17.54 -11.60
CA ARG A 197 -6.41 -18.28 -10.33
C ARG A 197 -7.72 -18.88 -9.84
N LEU A 198 -8.83 -18.17 -10.01
CA LEU A 198 -10.16 -18.65 -9.60
C LEU A 198 -10.73 -19.68 -10.58
N GLU A 199 -10.32 -19.63 -11.85
CA GLU A 199 -10.71 -20.60 -12.87
C GLU A 199 -10.12 -22.01 -12.64
N ASP A 200 -9.12 -22.16 -11.77
CA ASP A 200 -8.53 -23.46 -11.41
C ASP A 200 -9.57 -24.44 -10.84
N VAL A 201 -10.68 -23.93 -10.29
CA VAL A 201 -11.81 -24.75 -9.82
C VAL A 201 -13.11 -24.23 -10.41
N ARG A 202 -13.73 -25.05 -11.26
CA ARG A 202 -15.01 -24.73 -11.91
C ARG A 202 -16.16 -25.48 -11.23
N VAL A 203 -17.13 -24.74 -10.71
CA VAL A 203 -18.34 -25.29 -10.09
C VAL A 203 -19.56 -25.08 -10.99
N SER A 204 -20.43 -26.09 -11.09
CA SER A 204 -21.70 -26.03 -11.83
C SER A 204 -22.90 -26.27 -10.91
N GLY A 205 -24.04 -25.65 -11.22
CA GLY A 205 -25.25 -25.72 -10.39
C GLY A 205 -25.25 -24.71 -9.24
N GLY A 206 -26.08 -24.96 -8.23
CA GLY A 206 -26.25 -24.09 -7.05
C GLY A 206 -26.98 -22.77 -7.34
N SER A 207 -27.34 -22.05 -6.26
CA SER A 207 -27.84 -20.68 -6.38
C SER A 207 -26.70 -19.71 -6.69
N ASP A 208 -27.04 -18.51 -7.14
CA ASP A 208 -26.06 -17.43 -7.32
C ASP A 208 -25.33 -17.10 -6.02
N THR A 209 -26.05 -17.08 -4.89
CA THR A 209 -25.49 -16.92 -3.55
C THR A 209 -24.46 -17.99 -3.23
N SER A 210 -24.74 -19.28 -3.50
CA SER A 210 -23.80 -20.36 -3.25
C SER A 210 -22.52 -20.22 -4.08
N ARG A 211 -22.64 -19.83 -5.36
CA ARG A 211 -21.48 -19.59 -6.22
C ARG A 211 -20.64 -18.41 -5.73
N ARG A 212 -21.27 -17.29 -5.33
CA ARG A 212 -20.57 -16.14 -4.74
C ARG A 212 -19.85 -16.52 -3.46
N THR A 213 -20.50 -17.26 -2.56
CA THR A 213 -19.87 -17.76 -1.32
C THR A 213 -18.66 -18.63 -1.63
N PHE A 214 -18.78 -19.56 -2.58
CA PHE A 214 -17.70 -20.44 -2.99
C PHE A 214 -16.49 -19.66 -3.53
N TYR A 215 -16.66 -18.83 -4.56
CA TYR A 215 -15.54 -18.09 -5.15
C TYR A 215 -14.97 -17.03 -4.18
N SER A 216 -15.78 -16.47 -3.29
CA SER A 216 -15.26 -15.58 -2.23
C SER A 216 -14.42 -16.34 -1.21
N ALA A 217 -14.79 -17.58 -0.86
CA ALA A 217 -13.98 -18.42 0.03
C ALA A 217 -12.68 -18.87 -0.67
N LEU A 218 -12.76 -19.25 -1.94
CA LEU A 218 -11.60 -19.63 -2.76
C LEU A 218 -10.61 -18.47 -2.89
N TYR A 219 -11.11 -17.26 -3.20
CA TYR A 219 -10.30 -16.04 -3.20
C TYR A 219 -9.54 -15.85 -1.88
N ARG A 220 -10.23 -15.95 -0.74
CA ARG A 220 -9.62 -15.79 0.59
C ARG A 220 -8.55 -16.85 0.88
N SER A 221 -8.70 -18.06 0.37
CA SER A 221 -7.69 -19.13 0.53
C SER A 221 -6.36 -18.85 -0.16
N PHE A 222 -6.33 -17.92 -1.13
CA PHE A 222 -5.12 -17.55 -1.88
C PHE A 222 -4.47 -16.26 -1.41
N LEU A 223 -5.01 -15.60 -0.37
CA LEU A 223 -4.45 -14.35 0.14
C LEU A 223 -3.21 -14.55 1.01
N ALA A 224 -2.95 -15.76 1.50
CA ALA A 224 -1.77 -16.10 2.29
C ALA A 224 -1.32 -17.53 1.95
N PRO A 225 -0.03 -17.86 2.04
CA PRO A 225 1.09 -16.99 2.45
C PRO A 225 1.47 -15.94 1.39
N ASP A 226 2.18 -14.90 1.82
CA ASP A 226 2.56 -13.76 0.97
C ASP A 226 3.96 -13.92 0.41
N VAL A 227 4.23 -13.39 -0.79
CA VAL A 227 5.59 -13.31 -1.34
C VAL A 227 6.45 -12.43 -0.44
N GLY A 228 7.51 -13.00 0.14
CA GLY A 228 8.45 -12.29 1.03
C GLY A 228 9.79 -11.92 0.39
N SER A 229 10.01 -12.34 -0.87
CA SER A 229 11.23 -12.03 -1.62
C SER A 229 11.04 -10.84 -2.55
N ASP A 230 12.08 -10.02 -2.68
CA ASP A 230 12.19 -8.98 -3.70
C ASP A 230 12.23 -9.60 -5.11
N ALA A 231 12.04 -8.76 -6.13
CA ALA A 231 12.06 -9.17 -7.54
C ALA A 231 13.41 -9.78 -7.98
N ASP A 232 14.50 -9.47 -7.26
CA ASP A 232 15.83 -10.04 -7.46
C ASP A 232 16.05 -11.35 -6.67
N GLY A 233 15.02 -11.86 -6.00
CA GLY A 233 15.05 -13.08 -5.19
C GLY A 233 15.61 -12.90 -3.78
N ARG A 234 16.09 -11.72 -3.39
CA ARG A 234 16.57 -11.49 -2.01
C ARG A 234 15.41 -11.49 -1.02
N TYR A 235 15.66 -12.00 0.18
CA TYR A 235 14.69 -11.96 1.28
C TYR A 235 15.41 -11.92 2.63
N THR A 236 14.74 -11.45 3.67
CA THR A 236 15.24 -11.48 5.04
C THR A 236 14.78 -12.77 5.71
N GLY A 237 15.73 -13.61 6.11
CA GLY A 237 15.46 -14.87 6.81
C GLY A 237 15.11 -14.66 8.29
N TRP A 238 14.62 -15.71 8.93
CA TRP A 238 14.33 -15.73 10.38
C TRP A 238 15.57 -15.53 11.26
N ASP A 239 16.77 -15.77 10.71
CA ASP A 239 18.06 -15.44 11.32
C ASP A 239 18.43 -13.95 11.20
N GLN A 240 17.52 -13.12 10.69
CA GLN A 240 17.68 -11.69 10.40
C GLN A 240 18.81 -11.38 9.40
N ARG A 241 19.19 -12.36 8.57
CA ARG A 241 20.18 -12.17 7.50
C ARG A 241 19.49 -12.13 6.14
N VAL A 242 20.16 -11.46 5.20
CA VAL A 242 19.71 -11.45 3.80
C VAL A 242 20.15 -12.76 3.14
N HIS A 243 19.18 -13.44 2.55
CA HIS A 243 19.37 -14.64 1.74
C HIS A 243 18.87 -14.37 0.33
N ARG A 244 19.07 -15.34 -0.56
CA ARG A 244 18.56 -15.29 -1.93
C ARG A 244 17.87 -16.60 -2.28
N ALA A 245 16.63 -16.52 -2.73
CA ALA A 245 15.91 -17.67 -3.24
C ALA A 245 16.44 -18.03 -4.63
N ASP A 246 16.80 -19.29 -4.83
CA ASP A 246 17.31 -19.84 -6.09
C ASP A 246 16.47 -21.05 -6.49
N GLY A 247 15.78 -20.98 -7.64
CA GLY A 247 14.84 -22.00 -8.09
C GLY A 247 13.49 -22.03 -7.35
N TYR A 248 13.21 -21.09 -6.44
CA TYR A 248 11.92 -20.96 -5.76
C TYR A 248 11.57 -19.48 -5.46
N THR A 249 10.31 -19.22 -5.08
CA THR A 249 9.89 -17.93 -4.53
C THR A 249 9.76 -18.07 -3.02
N TYR A 250 10.39 -17.18 -2.25
CA TYR A 250 10.26 -17.19 -0.80
C TYR A 250 8.91 -16.58 -0.38
N TYR A 251 8.19 -17.29 0.50
CA TYR A 251 6.90 -16.90 1.06
C TYR A 251 6.98 -16.76 2.59
N GLN A 252 6.16 -15.87 3.15
CA GLN A 252 6.11 -15.54 4.58
C GLN A 252 4.66 -15.38 5.09
N ASN A 253 4.49 -15.01 6.37
CA ASN A 253 3.19 -14.83 7.05
C ASN A 253 2.38 -16.13 7.22
N TRP A 254 3.00 -17.13 7.85
CA TRP A 254 2.43 -18.45 8.03
C TRP A 254 1.62 -18.60 9.33
N SER A 255 0.28 -18.67 9.25
CA SER A 255 -0.57 -19.02 10.41
C SER A 255 -0.70 -20.55 10.55
N LEU A 256 0.42 -21.22 10.87
CA LEU A 256 0.51 -22.69 10.75
C LEU A 256 -0.42 -23.46 11.70
N TRP A 257 -0.84 -22.88 12.83
CA TRP A 257 -1.79 -23.54 13.75
C TRP A 257 -3.18 -23.72 13.12
N ASP A 258 -3.60 -22.81 12.23
CA ASP A 258 -4.87 -22.91 11.51
C ASP A 258 -4.70 -23.63 10.16
N THR A 259 -3.70 -23.19 9.40
CA THR A 259 -3.59 -23.47 7.96
C THR A 259 -3.20 -24.92 7.65
N TYR A 260 -2.56 -25.65 8.58
CA TYR A 260 -2.20 -27.05 8.37
C TYR A 260 -3.39 -27.99 8.08
N ARG A 261 -4.61 -27.58 8.44
CA ARG A 261 -5.82 -28.41 8.31
C ARG A 261 -6.52 -28.27 6.97
N THR A 262 -6.52 -27.08 6.39
CA THR A 262 -7.54 -26.68 5.39
C THR A 262 -7.02 -25.77 4.27
N GLN A 263 -5.74 -25.38 4.25
CA GLN A 263 -5.18 -24.49 3.25
C GLN A 263 -4.11 -25.18 2.41
#